data_AF-A0A975MFV9-F1
#
_entry.id   AF-A0A975MFV9-F1
#
_cell.length_a   1.000
_cell.length_b   1.000
_cell.length_c   1.000
_cell.angle_alpha   90.00
_cell.angle_beta   90.00
_cell.angle_gamma   90.00
#
_symmetry.space_group_name_H-M   'P 1'
#
loop_
_entity.id
_entity.type
_entity.pdbx_description
1 polymer ?
#
loop_
_entity_poly.entity_id
_entity_poly.type
_entity_poly.pdbx_seq_one_letter_code
_entity_poly.pdbx_strand_id
1 'polypeptide(L)'
;MPDAFPALALLLTVVATAIAGVRLTGRGLAVGDGPLPVLPYTSGHLPTQHALSRYHARWYAGSVVFLAFDVEMLFMYPWAVVVADLGPGAVVEMFGFLTLVLLAVLWARREGALSWA
;
A
#
# COMPACT_ATOMS: atom_id res chain seq x y z
N MET A 1 -21.74 22.52 -15.21
CA MET A 1 -20.86 21.42 -15.64
C MET A 1 -19.95 21.74 -16.85
N PRO A 2 -20.25 22.68 -17.78
CA PRO A 2 -19.26 23.10 -18.81
C PRO A 2 -18.11 23.98 -18.28
N ASP A 3 -18.25 24.47 -17.06
CA ASP A 3 -17.40 25.43 -16.36
C ASP A 3 -16.23 24.77 -15.58
N ALA A 4 -16.25 23.44 -15.42
CA ALA A 4 -15.16 22.68 -14.82
C ALA A 4 -14.01 22.37 -15.80
N PHE A 5 -14.29 22.28 -17.11
CA PHE A 5 -13.29 22.01 -18.14
C PHE A 5 -12.16 23.05 -18.23
N PRO A 6 -12.43 24.37 -18.22
CA PRO A 6 -11.35 25.37 -18.24
C PRO A 6 -10.54 25.37 -16.95
N ALA A 7 -11.17 25.15 -15.80
CA ALA A 7 -10.48 25.06 -14.51
C ALA A 7 -9.56 23.83 -14.45
N LEU A 8 -10.01 22.68 -14.96
CA LEU A 8 -9.21 21.47 -15.08
C LEU A 8 -8.05 21.66 -16.06
N ALA A 9 -8.29 22.27 -17.22
CA ALA A 9 -7.25 22.56 -18.20
C ALA A 9 -6.16 23.48 -17.60
N LEU A 10 -6.57 24.54 -16.89
CA LEU A 10 -5.66 25.43 -16.19
C LEU A 10 -4.82 24.65 -15.15
N LEU A 11 -5.46 23.85 -14.29
CA LEU A 11 -4.77 23.04 -13.30
C LEU A 11 -3.74 22.11 -13.95
N LEU A 12 -4.11 21.41 -15.02
CA LEU A 12 -3.21 20.52 -15.75
C LEU A 12 -2.02 21.26 -16.36
N THR A 13 -2.24 22.45 -16.93
CA THR A 13 -1.14 23.27 -17.49
C THR A 13 -0.19 23.75 -16.40
N VAL A 14 -0.70 24.20 -15.25
CA VAL A 14 0.12 24.60 -14.10
C VAL A 14 0.96 23.42 -13.61
N VAL A 15 0.36 22.25 -13.41
CA VAL A 15 1.07 21.03 -12.99
C VAL A 15 2.12 20.62 -14.02
N ALA A 16 1.79 20.64 -15.31
CA ALA A 16 2.72 20.30 -16.37
C ALA A 16 3.92 21.26 -16.40
N THR A 17 3.68 22.56 -16.28
CA THR A 17 4.77 23.57 -16.22
C THR A 17 5.62 23.43 -14.96
N ALA A 18 5.04 23.11 -13.81
CA ALA A 18 5.78 22.86 -12.59
C ALA A 18 6.69 21.62 -12.72
N ILE A 19 6.17 20.51 -13.24
CA ILE A 19 6.94 19.28 -13.50
C ILE A 19 8.06 19.57 -14.51
N ALA A 20 7.76 20.28 -15.60
CA ALA A 20 8.74 20.65 -16.61
C ALA A 20 9.83 21.55 -16.02
N GLY A 21 9.47 22.55 -15.21
CA GLY A 21 10.41 23.42 -14.51
C GLY A 21 11.37 22.63 -13.63
N VAL A 22 10.84 21.76 -12.75
CA VAL A 22 11.67 20.91 -11.88
C VAL A 22 12.63 20.03 -12.69
N ARG A 23 12.16 19.44 -13.80
CA ARG A 23 13.00 18.59 -14.67
C ARG A 23 14.08 19.38 -15.41
N LEU A 24 13.77 20.58 -15.89
CA LEU A 24 14.71 21.44 -16.62
C LEU A 24 15.76 22.00 -15.67
N THR A 25 15.36 22.49 -14.49
CA THR A 25 16.31 22.94 -13.46
C THR A 25 17.16 21.78 -12.97
N GLY A 26 16.57 20.62 -12.72
CA GLY A 26 17.31 19.41 -12.34
C GLY A 26 18.34 18.98 -13.39
N ARG A 27 18.01 19.11 -14.68
CA ARG A 27 18.95 18.86 -15.79
C ARG A 27 20.04 19.94 -15.90
N GLY A 28 19.68 21.21 -15.75
CA GLY A 28 20.64 22.33 -15.85
C GLY A 28 21.65 22.36 -14.70
N LEU A 29 21.27 21.83 -13.52
CA LEU A 29 22.14 21.71 -12.35
C LEU A 29 22.83 20.34 -12.25
N ALA A 30 22.52 19.39 -13.14
CA ALA A 30 23.13 18.06 -13.09
C ALA A 30 24.63 18.15 -13.44
N VAL A 31 25.46 17.51 -12.61
CA VAL A 31 26.93 17.47 -12.78
C VAL A 31 27.37 16.43 -13.83
N GLY A 32 26.46 15.55 -14.25
CA GLY A 32 26.73 14.56 -15.30
C GLY A 32 25.45 14.12 -16.02
N ASP A 33 25.61 13.67 -17.26
CA ASP A 33 24.50 13.37 -18.19
C ASP A 33 23.88 11.96 -18.00
N GLY A 34 24.25 11.24 -16.94
CA GLY A 34 23.84 9.85 -16.73
C GLY A 34 23.49 9.52 -15.28
N PRO A 35 22.62 8.52 -15.06
CA PRO A 35 22.38 8.00 -13.71
C PRO A 35 23.71 7.51 -13.12
N LEU A 36 24.09 8.05 -11.96
CA LEU A 36 25.23 7.53 -11.22
C LEU A 36 24.95 6.05 -10.89
N PRO A 37 25.92 5.14 -11.11
CA PRO A 37 25.75 3.75 -10.71
C PRO A 37 25.60 3.69 -9.19
N VAL A 38 24.36 3.53 -8.72
CA VAL A 38 24.04 3.39 -7.30
C VAL A 38 24.37 1.96 -6.88
N LEU A 39 25.66 1.70 -6.67
CA LEU A 39 26.15 0.45 -6.10
C LEU A 39 25.97 0.47 -4.58
N PRO A 40 25.93 -0.71 -3.91
CA PRO A 40 25.89 -0.78 -2.46
C PRO A 40 27.04 0.05 -1.87
N TYR A 41 26.68 1.11 -1.14
CA TYR A 41 27.57 2.25 -0.85
C TYR A 41 28.78 1.91 0.03
N THR A 42 28.79 0.78 0.73
CA THR A 42 29.75 0.53 1.82
C THR A 42 30.54 -0.77 1.76
N SER A 43 30.21 -1.72 0.88
CA SER A 43 30.88 -3.03 0.89
C SER A 43 32.10 -3.12 -0.02
N GLY A 44 32.27 -2.20 -0.98
CA GLY A 44 33.36 -2.25 -1.98
C GLY A 44 33.26 -3.42 -2.98
N HIS A 45 32.25 -4.29 -2.83
CA HIS A 45 32.02 -5.45 -3.70
C HIS A 45 30.83 -5.22 -4.61
N LEU A 46 30.98 -5.60 -5.88
CA LEU A 46 29.86 -5.63 -6.81
C LEU A 46 28.81 -6.66 -6.35
N PRO A 47 27.51 -6.32 -6.42
CA PRO A 47 26.45 -7.24 -6.06
C PRO A 47 26.51 -8.48 -6.95
N THR A 48 26.71 -9.65 -6.34
CA THR A 48 26.76 -10.95 -7.03
C THR A 48 25.38 -11.57 -7.24
N GLN A 49 24.37 -11.06 -6.52
CA GLN A 49 22.98 -11.50 -6.57
C GLN A 49 22.07 -10.30 -6.83
N HIS A 50 20.95 -10.55 -7.51
CA HIS A 50 19.93 -9.52 -7.66
C HIS A 50 19.40 -9.07 -6.30
N ALA A 51 19.06 -7.79 -6.17
CA ALA A 51 18.57 -7.19 -4.93
C ALA A 51 17.32 -7.90 -4.37
N LEU A 52 16.54 -8.55 -5.24
CA LEU A 52 15.32 -9.29 -4.89
C LEU A 52 15.53 -10.81 -4.77
N SER A 53 16.76 -11.30 -4.92
CA SER A 53 17.07 -12.74 -4.90
C SER A 53 16.76 -13.41 -3.56
N ARG A 54 16.66 -12.65 -2.47
CA ARG A 54 16.28 -13.15 -1.14
C ARG A 54 14.86 -12.75 -0.80
N TYR A 55 13.90 -13.22 -1.59
CA TYR A 55 12.51 -13.14 -1.18
C TYR A 55 12.23 -14.21 -0.12
N HIS A 56 12.18 -13.81 1.14
CA HIS A 56 11.73 -14.72 2.19
C HIS A 56 10.19 -14.79 2.17
N ALA A 57 9.65 -15.96 1.83
CA ALA A 57 8.20 -16.21 1.81
C ALA A 57 7.49 -15.90 3.14
N ARG A 58 8.25 -15.78 4.25
CA ARG A 58 7.75 -15.40 5.57
C ARG A 58 6.95 -14.09 5.60
N TRP A 59 7.30 -13.11 4.76
CA TRP A 59 6.60 -11.81 4.73
C TRP A 59 5.25 -11.88 3.99
N TYR A 60 5.05 -12.89 3.15
CA TYR A 60 3.84 -13.04 2.36
C TYR A 60 2.62 -13.37 3.24
N ALA A 61 2.76 -14.31 4.17
CA ALA A 61 1.65 -14.73 5.02
C ALA A 61 1.12 -13.58 5.91
N GLY A 62 2.02 -12.81 6.52
CA GLY A 62 1.65 -11.62 7.28
C GLY A 62 0.94 -10.58 6.42
N SER A 63 1.39 -10.38 5.19
CA SER A 63 0.78 -9.41 4.25
C SER A 63 -0.63 -9.83 3.83
N VAL A 64 -0.85 -11.12 3.55
CA VAL A 64 -2.18 -11.65 3.18
C VAL A 64 -3.15 -11.55 4.35
N VAL A 65 -2.71 -11.89 5.57
CA VAL A 65 -3.53 -11.75 6.78
C VAL A 65 -3.88 -10.29 7.06
N PHE A 66 -2.91 -9.38 6.91
CA PHE A 66 -3.16 -7.94 7.04
C PHE A 66 -4.16 -7.44 6.00
N LEU A 67 -4.00 -7.82 4.74
CA LEU A 67 -4.91 -7.43 3.66
C LEU A 67 -6.33 -7.95 3.89
N ALA A 68 -6.47 -9.19 4.36
CA ALA A 68 -7.78 -9.74 4.71
C ALA A 68 -8.45 -8.89 5.80
N PHE A 69 -7.73 -8.59 6.88
CA PHE A 69 -8.22 -7.75 7.97
C PHE A 69 -8.57 -6.31 7.54
N ASP A 70 -7.78 -5.71 6.65
CA ASP A 70 -8.02 -4.36 6.12
C ASP A 70 -9.32 -4.29 5.30
N VAL A 71 -9.57 -5.32 4.48
CA VAL A 71 -10.84 -5.47 3.75
C VAL A 71 -12.03 -5.60 4.71
N GLU A 72 -11.86 -6.21 5.89
CA GLU A 72 -12.95 -6.28 6.87
C GLU A 72 -13.35 -4.92 7.42
N MET A 73 -12.38 -4.01 7.62
CA MET A 73 -12.71 -2.66 8.04
C MET A 73 -13.57 -1.93 7.00
N LEU A 74 -13.39 -2.22 5.71
CA LEU A 74 -14.24 -1.68 4.65
C LEU A 74 -15.70 -2.11 4.82
N PHE A 75 -15.98 -3.34 5.27
CA PHE A 75 -17.34 -3.81 5.55
C PHE A 75 -17.90 -3.24 6.87
N MET A 76 -17.04 -2.96 7.84
CA MET A 76 -17.47 -2.35 9.10
C MET A 76 -17.98 -0.92 8.93
N TYR A 77 -17.44 -0.13 7.99
CA TYR A 77 -17.88 1.24 7.75
C TYR A 77 -19.38 1.39 7.42
N PRO A 78 -19.91 0.76 6.35
CA PRO A 78 -21.33 0.88 6.04
C PRO A 78 -22.19 0.26 7.14
N TRP A 79 -21.79 -0.89 7.70
CA TRP A 79 -22.51 -1.52 8.82
C TRP A 79 -22.66 -0.58 10.02
N ALA A 80 -21.59 0.12 10.42
CA ALA A 80 -21.62 1.03 11.57
C ALA A 80 -22.62 2.19 11.39
N VAL A 81 -22.90 2.58 10.13
CA VAL A 81 -23.89 3.61 9.80
C VAL A 81 -25.32 3.07 9.92
N VAL A 82 -25.57 1.82 9.52
CA VAL A 82 -26.94 1.25 9.42
C VAL A 82 -27.35 0.35 10.60
N VAL A 83 -26.43 0.02 11.51
CA VAL A 83 -26.67 -0.93 12.61
C VAL A 83 -27.82 -0.49 13.53
N ALA A 84 -28.01 0.82 13.71
CA ALA A 84 -29.10 1.36 14.53
C ALA A 84 -30.49 1.06 13.93
N ASP A 85 -30.59 1.02 12.60
CA ASP A 85 -31.85 0.78 11.88
C ASP A 85 -32.15 -0.72 11.72
N LEU A 86 -31.11 -1.55 11.57
CA LEU A 86 -31.23 -3.01 11.41
C LEU A 86 -31.46 -3.75 12.73
N GLY A 87 -31.11 -3.14 13.86
CA GLY A 87 -31.32 -3.71 15.18
C GLY A 87 -30.35 -4.86 15.54
N PRO A 88 -30.70 -5.71 16.53
CA PRO A 88 -29.77 -6.66 17.14
C PRO A 88 -29.23 -7.74 16.19
N GLY A 89 -29.97 -8.08 15.13
CA GLY A 89 -29.54 -9.08 14.15
C GLY A 89 -28.25 -8.69 13.45
N ALA A 90 -28.15 -7.41 13.03
CA ALA A 90 -26.95 -6.88 12.39
C ALA A 90 -25.73 -6.90 13.31
N VAL A 91 -25.92 -6.79 14.64
CA VAL A 91 -24.83 -6.92 15.61
C VAL A 91 -24.31 -8.35 15.64
N VAL A 92 -25.21 -9.34 15.72
CA VAL A 92 -24.83 -10.76 15.73
C VAL A 92 -24.12 -11.15 14.44
N GLU A 93 -24.62 -10.71 13.29
CA GLU A 93 -23.99 -10.97 11.98
C GLU A 93 -22.57 -10.40 11.90
N MET A 94 -22.35 -9.15 12.35
CA MET A 94 -21.02 -8.53 12.37
C MET A 94 -20.05 -9.24 13.31
N PHE A 95 -20.48 -9.60 14.52
CA PHE A 95 -19.62 -10.37 15.42
C PHE A 95 -19.36 -11.79 14.93
N GLY A 96 -20.32 -12.42 14.24
CA GLY A 96 -20.11 -13.69 13.55
C GLY A 96 -19.05 -13.59 12.46
N PHE A 97 -19.12 -12.53 11.66
CA PHE A 97 -18.14 -12.22 10.63
C PHE A 97 -16.73 -11.99 11.20
N LEU A 98 -16.61 -11.13 12.22
CA LEU A 98 -15.35 -10.90 12.94
C LEU A 98 -14.76 -12.20 13.54
N THR A 99 -15.63 -13.10 14.01
CA THR A 99 -15.21 -14.39 14.55
C THR A 99 -14.58 -15.29 13.48
N LEU A 100 -15.15 -15.33 12.26
CA LEU A 100 -14.57 -16.11 11.15
C LEU A 100 -13.15 -15.66 10.82
N VAL A 101 -12.92 -14.35 10.82
CA VAL A 101 -11.59 -13.76 10.56
C VAL A 101 -10.63 -14.06 11.69
N LEU A 102 -11.10 -13.93 12.94
CA LEU A 102 -10.30 -14.26 14.11
C LEU A 102 -9.87 -15.73 14.11
N LEU A 103 -10.76 -16.65 13.68
CA LEU A 103 -10.43 -18.06 13.51
C LEU A 103 -9.34 -18.28 12.45
N ALA A 104 -9.38 -17.57 11.33
CA ALA A 104 -8.33 -17.63 10.31
C ALA A 104 -6.98 -17.16 10.85
N VAL A 105 -6.95 -16.07 11.64
CA VAL A 105 -5.73 -15.58 12.31
C VAL A 105 -5.21 -16.57 13.34
N LEU A 106 -6.09 -17.16 14.15
CA LEU A 106 -5.72 -18.18 15.13
C LEU A 106 -5.12 -19.42 14.46
N TRP A 107 -5.67 -19.84 13.32
CA TRP A 107 -5.11 -20.92 12.52
C TRP A 107 -3.73 -20.56 11.97
N ALA A 108 -3.57 -19.37 11.37
CA ALA A 108 -2.27 -18.92 10.85
C ALA A 108 -1.20 -18.83 11.96
N ARG A 109 -1.59 -18.43 13.18
CA ARG A 109 -0.70 -18.42 14.35
C ARG A 109 -0.24 -19.84 14.73
N ARG A 110 -1.13 -20.83 14.64
CA ARG A 110 -0.80 -22.25 14.93
C ARG A 110 0.16 -22.84 13.90
N GLU A 111 0.01 -22.47 12.64
CA GLU A 111 0.87 -22.94 11.54
C GLU A 111 2.27 -22.31 11.55
N GLY A 112 2.55 -21.42 12.51
CA GLY A 112 3.83 -20.72 12.57
C GLY A 112 4.02 -19.67 11.48
N ALA A 113 2.96 -19.30 10.74
CA ALA A 113 3.03 -18.25 9.73
C ALA A 113 3.35 -16.87 10.32
N LEU A 114 3.20 -16.72 11.64
CA LEU A 114 3.52 -15.52 12.42
C LEU A 114 4.75 -15.71 13.33
N SER A 115 5.54 -16.78 13.15
CA SER A 115 6.75 -17.00 13.94
C SER A 115 7.94 -16.23 13.34
N TRP A 116 8.70 -15.57 14.21
CA TRP A 116 9.81 -14.67 13.85
C TRP A 116 11.18 -15.21 14.27
N ALA A 117 11.25 -16.47 14.68
CA ALA A 117 12.49 -17.15 15.07
C ALA A 117 13.20 -17.78 13.87
#